data_AF-A0A0S6X475-F1
#
_entry.id   AF-A0A0S6X475-F1
#
_cell.length_a   1.000
_cell.length_b   1.000
_cell.length_c   1.000
_cell.angle_alpha   90.00
_cell.angle_beta   90.00
_cell.angle_gamma   90.00
#
_symmetry.space_group_name_H-M   'P 1'
#
loop_
_entity.id
_entity.type
_entity.pdbx_description
1 polymer ?
#
loop_
_entity_poly.entity_id
_entity_poly.type
_entity_poly.pdbx_seq_one_letter_code
_entity_poly.pdbx_strand_id
1 'polypeptide(L)'
;MNDIRKIAFGAAALAAALAPSAVLADSIPMVSGLDILRTWNLVVLGDLDSTSEVEGKTWVGGNLTGSSSNYQISGSVDNSNGVSGLTVVGDVTGNIKNLNNGSGAIVGGNVASGFNLNGGTQTVLVGGSISNTNVNSNVVQSGLGASDPAFVQNLSQQKSLITTSTQELSYTLGQMAATDTVTISGNRATFTATPGADGTAVFNITAAQLDSVGEISFDTGGADTVIVNVSGKAITLNDNFLGDASGLGENVIWNFPEAEELSLSTAWKGSVLAPHANARTGNYIEGSAVFGSLDQDGEMHVGTFAGGWDPSGDPHSGSTSGGSTSGGTDVPEPGMLLLFGLGLGGLALMVRRRRALVG
;
A
#
# COMPACT_ATOMS: atom_id res chain seq x y z
N MET A 1 -23.99 64.43 -42.36
CA MET A 1 -23.29 63.54 -43.32
C MET A 1 -22.05 63.07 -42.63
N ASN A 2 -22.08 61.79 -42.26
CA ASN A 2 -21.07 61.08 -41.47
C ASN A 2 -19.81 60.87 -42.31
N ASP A 3 -18.64 61.15 -41.74
CA ASP A 3 -17.42 60.49 -42.17
C ASP A 3 -16.73 59.82 -40.98
N ILE A 4 -16.55 58.52 -41.16
CA ILE A 4 -16.29 57.50 -40.16
C ILE A 4 -14.79 57.35 -39.97
N ARG A 5 -14.37 57.41 -38.70
CA ARG A 5 -13.03 57.03 -38.20
C ARG A 5 -12.69 55.61 -38.63
N LYS A 6 -11.50 55.40 -39.21
CA LYS A 6 -10.88 54.07 -39.32
C LYS A 6 -9.54 54.06 -38.61
N ILE A 7 -9.59 53.79 -37.31
CA ILE A 7 -8.44 53.33 -36.53
C ILE A 7 -8.35 51.83 -36.79
N ALA A 8 -7.28 51.39 -37.44
CA ALA A 8 -7.00 49.97 -37.64
C ALA A 8 -6.51 49.38 -36.32
N PHE A 9 -7.41 48.78 -35.54
CA PHE A 9 -7.05 47.85 -34.48
C PHE A 9 -6.69 46.51 -35.12
N GLY A 10 -5.39 46.22 -35.20
CA GLY A 10 -4.90 44.87 -35.48
C GLY A 10 -5.17 43.99 -34.28
N ALA A 11 -6.21 43.15 -34.36
CA ALA A 11 -6.45 42.09 -33.39
C ALA A 11 -5.40 40.99 -33.60
N ALA A 12 -4.33 41.02 -32.80
CA ALA A 12 -3.48 39.84 -32.62
C ALA A 12 -4.30 38.82 -31.81
N ALA A 13 -4.94 37.88 -32.51
CA ALA A 13 -5.52 36.70 -31.88
C ALA A 13 -4.37 35.83 -31.36
N LEU A 14 -4.02 36.02 -30.07
CA LEU A 14 -3.19 35.08 -29.34
C LEU A 14 -4.02 33.82 -29.11
N ALA A 15 -3.99 32.91 -30.07
CA ALA A 15 -4.45 31.54 -29.86
C ALA A 15 -3.48 30.89 -28.87
N ALA A 16 -3.76 31.04 -27.57
CA ALA A 16 -3.18 30.18 -26.56
C ALA A 16 -3.64 28.75 -26.88
N ALA A 17 -2.81 28.00 -27.58
CA ALA A 17 -2.96 26.58 -27.70
C ALA A 17 -2.85 26.01 -26.28
N LEU A 18 -3.99 25.71 -25.68
CA LEU A 18 -4.08 24.77 -24.57
C LEU A 18 -3.51 23.45 -25.10
N ALA A 19 -2.20 23.25 -24.90
CA ALA A 19 -1.65 21.93 -24.90
C ALA A 19 -2.37 21.19 -23.76
N PRO A 20 -3.05 20.06 -24.02
CA PRO A 20 -3.47 19.21 -22.93
C PRO A 20 -2.19 18.80 -22.20
N SER A 21 -2.01 19.25 -20.96
CA SER A 21 -0.99 18.71 -20.07
C SER A 21 -1.31 17.23 -19.91
N ALA A 22 -0.60 16.38 -20.67
CA ALA A 22 -0.57 14.94 -20.48
C ALA A 22 0.30 14.59 -19.26
N VAL A 23 0.00 15.22 -18.13
CA VAL A 23 0.42 14.81 -16.80
C VAL A 23 -0.88 14.31 -16.16
N LEU A 24 -0.84 13.16 -15.48
CA LEU A 24 -1.97 12.36 -14.98
C LEU A 24 -2.32 11.15 -15.87
N ALA A 25 -1.31 10.33 -16.11
CA ALA A 25 -1.51 8.88 -16.21
C ALA A 25 -0.27 8.20 -15.61
N ASP A 26 0.12 8.58 -14.39
CA ASP A 26 0.89 7.64 -13.58
C ASP A 26 -0.10 6.54 -13.20
N SER A 27 -0.03 5.43 -13.92
CA SER A 27 -0.68 4.19 -13.48
C SER A 27 -0.18 3.93 -12.07
N ILE A 28 -1.11 3.79 -11.11
CA ILE A 28 -0.74 3.39 -9.75
C ILE A 28 0.02 2.07 -9.89
N PRO A 29 1.27 1.94 -9.38
CA PRO A 29 2.01 0.70 -9.54
C PRO A 29 1.21 -0.45 -8.93
N MET A 30 1.01 -1.50 -9.72
CA MET A 30 0.36 -2.71 -9.24
C MET A 30 1.38 -3.48 -8.40
N VAL A 31 1.05 -3.73 -7.13
CA VAL A 31 1.91 -4.41 -6.16
C VAL A 31 1.19 -5.66 -5.68
N SER A 32 1.88 -6.79 -5.62
CA SER A 32 1.33 -8.09 -5.23
C SER A 32 2.33 -8.92 -4.41
N GLY A 33 1.86 -10.00 -3.80
CA GLY A 33 2.68 -10.99 -3.10
C GLY A 33 3.44 -10.37 -1.92
N LEU A 34 4.71 -10.75 -1.78
CA LEU A 34 5.59 -10.20 -0.74
C LEU A 34 5.89 -8.72 -0.92
N ASP A 35 5.81 -8.19 -2.15
CA ASP A 35 6.05 -6.76 -2.38
C ASP A 35 5.03 -5.87 -1.67
N ILE A 36 3.85 -6.41 -1.34
CA ILE A 36 2.88 -5.71 -0.49
C ILE A 36 3.46 -5.46 0.90
N LEU A 37 4.06 -6.49 1.51
CA LEU A 37 4.72 -6.35 2.81
C LEU A 37 6.00 -5.51 2.72
N ARG A 38 6.66 -5.44 1.56
CA ARG A 38 7.84 -4.57 1.35
C ARG A 38 7.47 -3.10 1.14
N THR A 39 6.25 -2.84 0.66
CA THR A 39 5.82 -1.48 0.27
C THR A 39 5.12 -0.74 1.39
N TRP A 40 4.26 -1.40 2.15
CA TRP A 40 3.40 -0.77 3.16
C TRP A 40 3.68 -1.29 4.56
N ASN A 41 3.74 -0.37 5.53
CA ASN A 41 3.73 -0.70 6.94
C ASN A 41 2.37 -1.18 7.41
N LEU A 42 1.30 -0.66 6.80
CA LEU A 42 -0.06 -1.07 7.11
C LEU A 42 -0.89 -1.24 5.85
N VAL A 43 -1.54 -2.41 5.74
CA VAL A 43 -2.52 -2.75 4.71
C VAL A 43 -3.77 -3.25 5.39
N VAL A 44 -4.87 -2.54 5.21
CA VAL A 44 -6.19 -2.96 5.67
C VAL A 44 -7.07 -3.19 4.45
N LEU A 45 -7.55 -4.41 4.24
CA LEU A 45 -8.26 -4.78 3.00
C LEU A 45 -9.69 -4.20 2.95
N GLY A 46 -10.30 -4.03 4.12
CA GLY A 46 -11.58 -3.39 4.39
C GLY A 46 -11.39 -2.06 5.11
N ASP A 47 -12.23 -1.81 6.11
CA ASP A 47 -12.28 -0.53 6.83
C ASP A 47 -11.21 -0.44 7.93
N LEU A 48 -10.67 0.76 8.10
CA LEU A 48 -9.75 1.14 9.17
C LEU A 48 -10.42 2.21 10.05
N ASP A 49 -10.66 1.90 11.32
CA ASP A 49 -10.90 2.90 12.37
C ASP A 49 -9.59 3.13 13.10
N SER A 50 -9.07 4.36 13.07
CA SER A 50 -7.75 4.66 13.63
C SER A 50 -7.80 5.80 14.64
N THR A 51 -7.13 5.57 15.77
CA THR A 51 -6.87 6.58 16.80
C THR A 51 -5.37 6.82 17.02
N SER A 52 -4.53 6.23 16.17
CA SER A 52 -3.09 6.13 16.38
C SER A 52 -2.28 6.52 15.14
N GLU A 53 -1.03 6.08 15.05
CA GLU A 53 -0.06 6.53 14.05
C GLU A 53 0.50 5.37 13.23
N VAL A 54 0.86 5.66 11.98
CA VAL A 54 1.62 4.76 11.12
C VAL A 54 2.87 5.48 10.66
N GLU A 55 4.04 4.90 10.94
CA GLU A 55 5.30 5.54 10.66
C GLU A 55 5.66 5.56 9.18
N GLY A 56 5.17 4.60 8.39
CA GLY A 56 5.38 4.54 6.95
C GLY A 56 4.10 4.54 6.13
N LYS A 57 4.13 3.83 4.99
CA LYS A 57 3.04 3.89 4.02
C LYS A 57 1.84 3.07 4.48
N THR A 58 0.64 3.56 4.18
CA THR A 58 -0.63 2.91 4.53
C THR A 58 -1.54 2.72 3.32
N TRP A 59 -2.12 1.52 3.20
CA TRP A 59 -3.18 1.16 2.28
C TRP A 59 -4.47 0.81 3.04
N VAL A 60 -5.59 1.40 2.65
CA VAL A 60 -6.93 1.09 3.17
C VAL A 60 -7.85 0.78 1.98
N GLY A 61 -8.30 -0.47 1.86
CA GLY A 61 -9.19 -0.91 0.79
C GLY A 61 -10.66 -0.51 1.00
N GLY A 62 -11.04 -0.15 2.22
CA GLY A 62 -12.35 0.39 2.57
C GLY A 62 -12.28 1.87 2.94
N ASN A 63 -13.06 2.25 3.93
CA ASN A 63 -13.10 3.60 4.49
C ASN A 63 -12.05 3.77 5.59
N LEU A 64 -11.52 4.98 5.71
CA LEU A 64 -10.71 5.42 6.84
C LEU A 64 -11.55 6.32 7.75
N THR A 65 -11.74 5.91 9.00
CA THR A 65 -12.55 6.62 10.00
C THR A 65 -11.76 6.82 11.31
N GLY A 66 -12.45 6.96 12.44
CA GLY A 66 -11.81 7.19 13.74
C GLY A 66 -11.43 8.63 14.06
N SER A 67 -10.61 8.77 15.11
CA SER A 67 -10.17 10.06 15.63
C SER A 67 -9.03 10.67 14.79
N SER A 68 -8.27 11.63 15.33
CA SER A 68 -7.14 12.17 14.57
C SER A 68 -6.01 11.14 14.58
N SER A 69 -5.47 10.82 13.41
CA SER A 69 -4.40 9.83 13.24
C SER A 69 -3.27 10.41 12.36
N ASN A 70 -2.08 9.81 12.45
CA ASN A 70 -0.88 10.29 11.74
C ASN A 70 -0.38 9.22 10.76
N TYR A 71 0.02 9.65 9.56
CA TYR A 71 0.53 8.78 8.51
C TYR A 71 1.88 9.25 8.00
N GLN A 72 2.76 8.28 7.74
CA GLN A 72 4.13 8.44 7.30
C GLN A 72 4.93 9.41 8.18
N ILE A 73 4.91 9.20 9.50
CA ILE A 73 5.59 10.10 10.45
C ILE A 73 7.11 9.94 10.44
N SER A 74 7.63 8.79 9.97
CA SER A 74 9.07 8.59 9.84
C SER A 74 9.61 9.21 8.56
N GLY A 75 10.72 9.94 8.70
CA GLY A 75 11.48 10.50 7.58
C GLY A 75 12.38 9.49 6.87
N SER A 76 12.50 8.25 7.36
CA SER A 76 13.30 7.20 6.71
C SER A 76 12.56 6.50 5.56
N VAL A 77 11.25 6.71 5.44
CA VAL A 77 10.39 6.05 4.46
C VAL A 77 10.62 6.67 3.08
N ASP A 78 11.04 5.84 2.12
CA ASP A 78 11.25 6.28 0.75
C ASP A 78 9.93 6.60 0.03
N ASN A 79 9.91 7.73 -0.69
CA ASN A 79 8.77 8.18 -1.50
C ASN A 79 9.07 8.18 -3.00
N SER A 80 10.23 7.64 -3.41
CA SER A 80 10.66 7.60 -4.80
C SER A 80 9.88 6.61 -5.68
N ASN A 81 9.22 5.61 -5.06
CA ASN A 81 8.52 4.53 -5.73
C ASN A 81 7.11 4.89 -6.27
N GLY A 82 6.70 6.17 -6.19
CA GLY A 82 5.42 6.64 -6.72
C GLY A 82 4.19 6.24 -5.90
N VAL A 83 4.37 5.56 -4.76
CA VAL A 83 3.28 5.23 -3.83
C VAL A 83 3.15 6.33 -2.79
N SER A 84 1.96 6.94 -2.71
CA SER A 84 1.63 7.91 -1.65
C SER A 84 1.68 7.27 -0.27
N GLY A 85 2.06 8.04 0.75
CA GLY A 85 2.12 7.51 2.11
C GLY A 85 0.76 7.15 2.70
N LEU A 86 -0.35 7.66 2.14
CA LEU A 86 -1.70 7.19 2.44
C LEU A 86 -2.49 6.94 1.15
N THR A 87 -3.00 5.72 0.99
CA THR A 87 -3.98 5.38 -0.04
C THR A 87 -5.24 4.82 0.60
N VAL A 88 -6.39 5.39 0.28
CA VAL A 88 -7.72 4.97 0.77
C VAL A 88 -8.64 4.78 -0.43
N VAL A 89 -9.18 3.59 -0.63
CA VAL A 89 -10.06 3.32 -1.77
C VAL A 89 -11.46 3.90 -1.54
N GLY A 90 -11.95 3.88 -0.30
CA GLY A 90 -13.23 4.44 0.10
C GLY A 90 -13.15 5.92 0.51
N ASP A 91 -14.02 6.29 1.45
CA ASP A 91 -14.12 7.63 2.03
C ASP A 91 -13.15 7.81 3.21
N VAL A 92 -12.75 9.06 3.46
CA VAL A 92 -12.03 9.47 4.67
C VAL A 92 -12.92 10.39 5.50
N THR A 93 -13.28 9.92 6.70
CA THR A 93 -14.22 10.60 7.62
C THR A 93 -13.70 10.60 9.07
N GLY A 94 -14.51 11.11 10.00
CA GLY A 94 -14.10 11.32 11.39
C GLY A 94 -13.31 12.63 11.56
N ASN A 95 -12.23 12.59 12.34
CA ASN A 95 -11.36 13.76 12.58
C ASN A 95 -10.21 13.86 11.57
N ILE A 96 -9.54 15.02 11.54
CA ILE A 96 -8.44 15.34 10.62
C ILE A 96 -7.37 14.25 10.64
N LYS A 97 -6.91 13.83 9.46
CA LYS A 97 -5.76 12.92 9.30
C LYS A 97 -4.51 13.72 8.98
N ASN A 98 -3.42 13.46 9.69
CA ASN A 98 -2.16 14.19 9.53
C ASN A 98 -1.23 13.42 8.60
N LEU A 99 -0.88 14.04 7.48
CA LEU A 99 0.00 13.49 6.46
C LEU A 99 1.37 14.16 6.64
N ASN A 100 2.39 13.38 7.01
CA ASN A 100 3.69 13.91 7.39
C ASN A 100 4.75 13.65 6.32
N ASN A 101 5.87 14.36 6.40
CA ASN A 101 7.05 14.14 5.53
C ASN A 101 6.74 14.20 4.03
N GLY A 102 5.77 15.04 3.61
CA GLY A 102 5.41 15.14 2.20
C GLY A 102 4.74 13.88 1.65
N SER A 103 4.06 13.10 2.49
CA SER A 103 3.55 11.77 2.14
C SER A 103 2.60 11.75 0.93
N GLY A 104 1.83 12.83 0.76
CA GLY A 104 0.72 12.84 -0.17
C GLY A 104 -0.40 11.87 0.22
N ALA A 105 -1.47 11.87 -0.58
CA ALA A 105 -2.55 10.91 -0.43
C ALA A 105 -3.29 10.63 -1.75
N ILE A 106 -3.82 9.41 -1.87
CA ILE A 106 -4.76 9.02 -2.91
C ILE A 106 -6.05 8.53 -2.24
N VAL A 107 -7.18 9.11 -2.59
CA VAL A 107 -8.49 8.77 -2.01
C VAL A 107 -9.49 8.50 -3.12
N GLY A 108 -10.12 7.32 -3.14
CA GLY A 108 -11.13 6.98 -4.16
C GLY A 108 -12.49 7.64 -3.91
N GLY A 109 -12.88 7.80 -2.65
CA GLY A 109 -14.11 8.46 -2.22
C GLY A 109 -13.94 9.95 -1.90
N ASN A 110 -14.74 10.42 -0.94
CA ASN A 110 -14.73 11.76 -0.39
C ASN A 110 -13.79 11.88 0.81
N VAL A 111 -13.23 13.06 1.01
CA VAL A 111 -12.49 13.43 2.21
C VAL A 111 -13.30 14.48 2.97
N ALA A 112 -14.09 14.03 3.94
CA ALA A 112 -14.92 14.90 4.77
C ALA A 112 -14.17 15.41 6.01
N SER A 113 -13.27 14.60 6.57
CA SER A 113 -12.49 14.92 7.77
C SER A 113 -11.48 16.05 7.55
N GLY A 114 -10.94 16.15 6.34
CA GLY A 114 -9.79 16.99 5.99
C GLY A 114 -8.45 16.35 6.31
N PHE A 115 -7.41 16.97 5.76
CA PHE A 115 -6.01 16.61 5.95
C PHE A 115 -5.20 17.79 6.49
N ASN A 116 -4.28 17.49 7.40
CA ASN A 116 -3.13 18.34 7.67
C ASN A 116 -1.97 17.86 6.79
N LEU A 117 -1.48 18.72 5.91
CA LEU A 117 -0.40 18.42 4.95
C LEU A 117 0.92 18.96 5.50
N ASN A 118 1.62 18.14 6.28
CA ASN A 118 2.82 18.49 7.03
C ASN A 118 4.10 18.07 6.28
N GLY A 119 5.12 18.93 6.32
CA GLY A 119 6.43 18.67 5.72
C GLY A 119 6.58 19.30 4.34
N GLY A 120 7.24 18.58 3.43
CA GLY A 120 7.49 19.04 2.06
C GLY A 120 6.21 19.15 1.23
N THR A 121 6.30 19.81 0.08
CA THR A 121 5.20 19.86 -0.89
C THR A 121 4.76 18.45 -1.27
N GLN A 122 3.46 18.19 -1.17
CA GLN A 122 2.86 16.89 -1.48
C GLN A 122 1.66 17.01 -2.40
N THR A 123 1.30 15.89 -3.03
CA THR A 123 0.15 15.76 -3.92
C THR A 123 -0.95 14.96 -3.24
N VAL A 124 -2.19 15.46 -3.31
CA VAL A 124 -3.39 14.77 -2.86
C VAL A 124 -4.36 14.63 -4.04
N LEU A 125 -4.74 13.39 -4.35
CA LEU A 125 -5.69 13.05 -5.42
C LEU A 125 -6.95 12.45 -4.80
N VAL A 126 -8.12 13.01 -5.13
CA VAL A 126 -9.41 12.61 -4.55
C VAL A 126 -10.44 12.34 -5.63
N GLY A 127 -11.06 11.15 -5.60
CA GLY A 127 -12.10 10.75 -6.55
C GLY A 127 -13.40 11.53 -6.33
N GLY A 128 -13.78 11.73 -5.07
CA GLY A 128 -14.92 12.54 -4.66
C GLY A 128 -14.55 13.99 -4.31
N SER A 129 -15.28 14.56 -3.35
CA SER A 129 -15.04 15.90 -2.82
C SER A 129 -14.02 15.91 -1.68
N ILE A 130 -13.34 17.04 -1.47
CA ILE A 130 -12.46 17.25 -0.30
C ILE A 130 -12.87 18.53 0.44
N SER A 131 -12.92 18.45 1.76
CA SER A 131 -13.23 19.57 2.67
C SER A 131 -12.17 19.65 3.78
N ASN A 132 -12.16 20.76 4.52
CA ASN A 132 -11.37 20.92 5.76
C ASN A 132 -9.84 20.73 5.59
N THR A 133 -9.31 20.97 4.40
CA THR A 133 -7.87 20.85 4.09
C THR A 133 -7.30 22.20 3.67
N ASN A 134 -6.28 22.68 4.36
CA ASN A 134 -5.52 23.85 3.89
C ASN A 134 -4.46 23.41 2.88
N VAL A 135 -4.61 23.85 1.63
CA VAL A 135 -3.75 23.45 0.51
C VAL A 135 -2.33 24.05 0.63
N ASN A 136 -2.18 25.31 1.05
CA ASN A 136 -0.89 26.02 1.00
C ASN A 136 -0.16 25.82 -0.36
N SER A 137 1.10 25.37 -0.34
CA SER A 137 1.92 25.09 -1.52
C SER A 137 1.71 23.70 -2.12
N ASN A 138 0.77 22.91 -1.58
CA ASN A 138 0.51 21.54 -2.01
C ASN A 138 -0.34 21.49 -3.28
N VAL A 139 -0.35 20.34 -3.93
CA VAL A 139 -1.22 20.06 -5.08
C VAL A 139 -2.40 19.23 -4.59
N VAL A 140 -3.63 19.76 -4.71
CA VAL A 140 -4.84 19.01 -4.38
C VAL A 140 -5.76 18.98 -5.60
N GLN A 141 -6.08 17.79 -6.05
CA GLN A 141 -7.04 17.54 -7.13
C GLN A 141 -8.20 16.71 -6.59
N SER A 142 -9.43 17.12 -6.90
CA SER A 142 -10.65 16.45 -6.43
C SER A 142 -11.69 16.35 -7.54
N GLY A 143 -12.70 15.52 -7.34
CA GLY A 143 -13.70 15.19 -8.34
C GLY A 143 -13.15 14.28 -9.45
N LEU A 144 -12.02 13.61 -9.20
CA LEU A 144 -11.35 12.79 -10.20
C LEU A 144 -12.22 11.64 -10.69
N GLY A 145 -13.12 11.09 -9.88
CA GLY A 145 -14.05 10.04 -10.34
C GLY A 145 -15.01 10.52 -11.43
N ALA A 146 -15.29 11.83 -11.50
CA ALA A 146 -16.11 12.41 -12.56
C ALA A 146 -15.29 12.89 -13.76
N SER A 147 -14.11 13.48 -13.52
CA SER A 147 -13.25 14.03 -14.59
C SER A 147 -12.32 13.01 -15.24
N ASP A 148 -11.98 11.96 -14.51
CA ASP A 148 -11.14 10.82 -14.92
C ASP A 148 -11.68 9.51 -14.31
N PRO A 149 -12.69 8.88 -14.93
CA PRO A 149 -13.25 7.63 -14.42
C PRO A 149 -12.23 6.48 -14.27
N ALA A 150 -11.09 6.53 -14.98
CA ALA A 150 -10.05 5.52 -14.86
C ALA A 150 -9.38 5.55 -13.47
N PHE A 151 -9.32 6.71 -12.82
CA PHE A 151 -8.76 6.88 -11.47
C PHE A 151 -9.40 5.92 -10.45
N VAL A 152 -10.73 5.96 -10.31
CA VAL A 152 -11.46 5.11 -9.34
C VAL A 152 -11.44 3.65 -9.77
N GLN A 153 -11.46 3.37 -11.07
CA GLN A 153 -11.38 2.00 -11.59
C GLN A 153 -10.02 1.36 -11.30
N ASN A 154 -8.91 2.10 -11.47
CA ASN A 154 -7.57 1.61 -11.17
C ASN A 154 -7.38 1.33 -9.67
N LEU A 155 -7.89 2.21 -8.80
CA LEU A 155 -7.91 1.97 -7.35
C LEU A 155 -8.70 0.71 -6.99
N SER A 156 -9.86 0.52 -7.63
CA SER A 156 -10.70 -0.67 -7.40
C SER A 156 -10.01 -1.95 -7.89
N GLN A 157 -9.30 -1.91 -9.00
CA GLN A 157 -8.51 -3.04 -9.51
C GLN A 157 -7.35 -3.37 -8.58
N GLN A 158 -6.60 -2.36 -8.12
CA GLN A 158 -5.51 -2.56 -7.17
C GLN A 158 -6.00 -3.11 -5.82
N LYS A 159 -7.16 -2.64 -5.33
CA LYS A 159 -7.82 -3.24 -4.16
C LYS A 159 -8.05 -4.73 -4.37
N SER A 160 -8.63 -5.11 -5.51
CA SER A 160 -8.89 -6.51 -5.84
C SER A 160 -7.59 -7.32 -5.86
N LEU A 161 -6.55 -6.80 -6.51
CA LEU A 161 -5.24 -7.46 -6.60
C LEU A 161 -4.58 -7.65 -5.22
N ILE A 162 -4.49 -6.58 -4.41
CA ILE A 162 -3.91 -6.65 -3.06
C ILE A 162 -4.69 -7.62 -2.19
N THR A 163 -6.02 -7.61 -2.27
CA THR A 163 -6.89 -8.52 -1.51
C THR A 163 -6.64 -9.97 -1.89
N THR A 164 -6.75 -10.31 -3.18
CA THR A 164 -6.57 -11.70 -3.62
C THR A 164 -5.16 -12.18 -3.39
N SER A 165 -4.17 -11.32 -3.62
CA SER A 165 -2.77 -11.68 -3.52
C SER A 165 -2.29 -11.89 -2.08
N THR A 166 -2.77 -11.09 -1.11
CA THR A 166 -2.43 -11.31 0.30
C THR A 166 -3.12 -12.55 0.88
N GLN A 167 -4.35 -12.83 0.46
CA GLN A 167 -5.06 -14.07 0.83
C GLN A 167 -4.36 -15.31 0.26
N GLU A 168 -3.97 -15.28 -1.02
CA GLU A 168 -3.24 -16.36 -1.66
C GLU A 168 -1.84 -16.55 -1.06
N LEU A 169 -1.13 -15.46 -0.78
CA LEU A 169 0.16 -15.50 -0.08
C LEU A 169 -0.01 -16.17 1.29
N SER A 170 -0.95 -15.70 2.10
CA SER A 170 -1.19 -16.23 3.45
C SER A 170 -1.53 -17.71 3.43
N TYR A 171 -2.41 -18.12 2.50
CA TYR A 171 -2.72 -19.53 2.27
C TYR A 171 -1.47 -20.32 1.87
N THR A 172 -0.70 -19.83 0.90
CA THR A 172 0.51 -20.52 0.40
C THR A 172 1.54 -20.72 1.50
N LEU A 173 1.83 -19.68 2.29
CA LEU A 173 2.72 -19.78 3.44
C LEU A 173 2.20 -20.79 4.47
N GLY A 174 0.88 -20.77 4.73
CA GLY A 174 0.20 -21.69 5.66
C GLY A 174 0.33 -23.17 5.28
N GLN A 175 0.52 -23.47 4.00
CA GLN A 175 0.70 -24.83 3.49
C GLN A 175 2.15 -25.33 3.58
N MET A 176 3.11 -24.48 3.94
CA MET A 176 4.51 -24.86 4.06
C MET A 176 4.74 -25.81 5.23
N ALA A 177 5.53 -26.86 5.00
CA ALA A 177 5.93 -27.76 6.06
C ALA A 177 6.93 -27.06 6.99
N ALA A 178 6.78 -27.27 8.30
CA ALA A 178 7.75 -26.77 9.27
C ALA A 178 9.13 -27.39 9.03
N THR A 179 10.16 -26.54 9.00
CA THR A 179 11.58 -26.93 8.97
C THR A 179 12.18 -26.91 10.37
N ASP A 180 11.59 -26.12 11.25
CA ASP A 180 12.04 -25.88 12.62
C ASP A 180 10.89 -26.09 13.61
N THR A 181 11.23 -26.29 14.88
CA THR A 181 10.25 -26.54 15.95
C THR A 181 10.42 -25.53 17.06
N VAL A 182 9.31 -24.93 17.50
CA VAL A 182 9.30 -24.06 18.67
C VAL A 182 9.58 -24.87 19.94
N THR A 183 10.41 -24.36 20.82
CA THR A 183 10.60 -24.94 22.16
C THR A 183 9.77 -24.18 23.16
N ILE A 184 8.79 -24.83 23.79
CA ILE A 184 7.98 -24.23 24.86
C ILE A 184 8.46 -24.77 26.21
N SER A 185 8.83 -23.87 27.11
CA SER A 185 9.27 -24.20 28.48
C SER A 185 8.65 -23.22 29.48
N GLY A 186 7.70 -23.71 30.28
CA GLY A 186 6.92 -22.86 31.17
C GLY A 186 6.16 -21.79 30.38
N ASN A 187 6.38 -20.52 30.71
CA ASN A 187 5.71 -19.38 30.10
C ASN A 187 6.40 -18.86 28.81
N ARG A 188 7.42 -19.55 28.30
CA ARG A 188 8.26 -19.06 27.21
C ARG A 188 8.20 -19.96 25.98
N ALA A 189 7.95 -19.35 24.83
CA ALA A 189 8.22 -19.92 23.52
C ALA A 189 9.58 -19.42 23.02
N THR A 190 10.45 -20.34 22.60
CA THR A 190 11.75 -20.04 22.00
C THR A 190 11.74 -20.51 20.54
N PHE A 191 11.93 -19.55 19.64
CA PHE A 191 12.13 -19.76 18.21
C PHE A 191 13.62 -19.61 17.89
N THR A 192 14.21 -20.66 17.34
CA THR A 192 15.61 -20.65 16.88
C THR A 192 15.61 -21.23 15.47
N ALA A 193 15.67 -20.35 14.48
CA ALA A 193 15.60 -20.75 13.07
C ALA A 193 16.91 -21.39 12.60
N THR A 194 16.78 -22.40 11.75
CA THR A 194 17.90 -23.01 11.02
C THR A 194 17.61 -22.89 9.53
N PRO A 195 18.09 -21.83 8.85
CA PRO A 195 17.71 -21.58 7.47
C PRO A 195 18.09 -22.73 6.54
N GLY A 196 17.16 -23.08 5.65
CA GLY A 196 17.40 -23.95 4.51
C GLY A 196 18.35 -23.33 3.49
N ALA A 197 18.65 -24.09 2.44
CA ALA A 197 19.54 -23.62 1.37
C ALA A 197 19.00 -22.40 0.61
N ASP A 198 17.70 -22.16 0.66
CA ASP A 198 17.01 -21.00 0.10
C ASP A 198 16.90 -19.81 1.08
N GLY A 199 17.51 -19.91 2.26
CA GLY A 199 17.50 -18.87 3.27
C GLY A 199 16.23 -18.82 4.13
N THR A 200 15.32 -19.79 3.98
CA THR A 200 14.04 -19.81 4.71
C THR A 200 14.07 -20.71 5.95
N ALA A 201 13.31 -20.33 6.97
CA ALA A 201 12.96 -21.19 8.10
C ALA A 201 11.45 -21.10 8.36
N VAL A 202 10.81 -22.24 8.64
CA VAL A 202 9.36 -22.33 8.82
C VAL A 202 9.03 -23.00 10.15
N PHE A 203 8.24 -22.31 10.96
CA PHE A 203 7.61 -22.83 12.16
C PHE A 203 6.10 -22.95 11.95
N ASN A 204 5.50 -24.06 12.38
CA ASN A 204 4.05 -24.22 12.43
C ASN A 204 3.62 -24.44 13.87
N ILE A 205 2.77 -23.55 14.39
CA ILE A 205 2.18 -23.63 15.73
C ILE A 205 0.66 -23.45 15.67
N THR A 206 -0.01 -23.75 16.78
CA THR A 206 -1.44 -23.48 16.95
C THR A 206 -1.63 -22.23 17.81
N ALA A 207 -2.78 -21.57 17.65
CA ALA A 207 -3.21 -20.48 18.53
C ALA A 207 -3.17 -20.90 20.01
N ALA A 208 -3.57 -22.12 20.32
CA ALA A 208 -3.51 -22.66 21.69
C ALA A 208 -2.09 -22.79 22.24
N GLN A 209 -1.08 -23.05 21.39
CA GLN A 209 0.32 -23.05 21.82
C GLN A 209 0.82 -21.62 22.07
N LEU A 210 0.41 -20.67 21.22
CA LEU A 210 0.74 -19.25 21.42
C LEU A 210 0.09 -18.72 22.71
N ASP A 211 -1.21 -18.98 22.92
CA ASP A 211 -1.95 -18.61 24.13
C ASP A 211 -1.41 -19.27 25.42
N SER A 212 -0.57 -20.31 25.31
CA SER A 212 0.00 -21.01 26.46
C SER A 212 1.24 -20.35 27.05
N VAL A 213 1.77 -19.32 26.37
CA VAL A 213 2.96 -18.59 26.77
C VAL A 213 2.62 -17.11 27.03
N GLY A 214 3.59 -16.37 27.56
CA GLY A 214 3.55 -14.91 27.66
C GLY A 214 4.89 -14.25 27.37
N GLU A 215 5.86 -15.04 26.93
CA GLU A 215 7.22 -14.63 26.58
C GLU A 215 7.63 -15.28 25.26
N ILE A 216 8.19 -14.48 24.35
CA ILE A 216 8.78 -14.93 23.09
C ILE A 216 10.27 -14.61 23.11
N SER A 217 11.11 -15.64 22.94
CA SER A 217 12.52 -15.48 22.60
C SER A 217 12.69 -15.83 21.14
N PHE A 218 13.30 -14.95 20.35
CA PHE A 218 13.40 -15.13 18.90
C PHE A 218 14.85 -14.97 18.43
N ASP A 219 15.33 -15.95 17.67
CA ASP A 219 16.61 -15.92 16.98
C ASP A 219 16.37 -16.38 15.53
N THR A 220 16.66 -15.49 14.57
CA THR A 220 16.50 -15.79 13.14
C THR A 220 17.58 -16.76 12.64
N GLY A 221 18.65 -17.01 13.40
CA GLY A 221 19.72 -17.92 13.00
C GLY A 221 20.41 -17.51 11.69
N GLY A 222 20.28 -16.24 11.28
CA GLY A 222 20.74 -15.73 10.00
C GLY A 222 19.84 -16.07 8.81
N ALA A 223 18.62 -16.57 9.03
CA ALA A 223 17.62 -16.74 7.99
C ALA A 223 17.26 -15.38 7.36
N ASP A 224 17.14 -15.38 6.03
CA ASP A 224 16.67 -14.22 5.27
C ASP A 224 15.17 -14.02 5.49
N THR A 225 14.43 -15.13 5.55
CA THR A 225 12.99 -15.14 5.82
C THR A 225 12.63 -16.22 6.83
N VAL A 226 11.99 -15.83 7.93
CA VAL A 226 11.39 -16.76 8.90
C VAL A 226 9.87 -16.63 8.79
N ILE A 227 9.20 -17.76 8.56
CA ILE A 227 7.73 -17.83 8.51
C ILE A 227 7.26 -18.56 9.76
N VAL A 228 6.39 -17.91 10.52
CA VAL A 228 5.69 -18.53 11.65
C VAL A 228 4.21 -18.63 11.29
N ASN A 229 3.78 -19.82 10.88
CA ASN A 229 2.38 -20.10 10.63
C ASN A 229 1.67 -20.42 11.95
N VAL A 230 0.61 -19.68 12.24
CA VAL A 230 -0.24 -19.90 13.42
C VAL A 230 -1.63 -20.31 12.95
N SER A 231 -2.00 -21.56 13.22
CA SER A 231 -3.32 -22.11 12.90
C SER A 231 -4.35 -21.77 13.98
N GLY A 232 -5.58 -21.44 13.57
CA GLY A 232 -6.64 -21.01 14.48
C GLY A 232 -7.41 -19.78 13.98
N LYS A 233 -8.69 -19.70 14.37
CA LYS A 233 -9.61 -18.64 13.94
C LYS A 233 -9.59 -17.39 14.81
N ALA A 234 -9.27 -17.54 16.09
CA ALA A 234 -9.17 -16.45 17.05
C ALA A 234 -7.74 -16.40 17.58
N ILE A 235 -7.09 -15.25 17.41
CA ILE A 235 -5.68 -15.06 17.72
C ILE A 235 -5.55 -13.97 18.81
N THR A 236 -4.76 -14.27 19.83
CA THR A 236 -4.35 -13.29 20.83
C THR A 236 -2.84 -13.08 20.74
N LEU A 237 -2.42 -11.84 20.54
CA LEU A 237 -1.03 -11.40 20.55
C LEU A 237 -0.81 -10.58 21.84
N ASN A 238 -0.46 -11.28 22.91
CA ASN A 238 -0.29 -10.71 24.26
C ASN A 238 1.02 -11.12 24.93
N ASP A 239 1.96 -11.64 24.15
CA ASP A 239 3.29 -12.06 24.59
C ASP A 239 4.28 -10.91 24.62
N ASN A 240 5.26 -11.00 25.52
CA ASN A 240 6.39 -10.07 25.56
C ASN A 240 7.60 -10.66 24.85
N PHE A 241 8.17 -9.93 23.89
CA PHE A 241 9.44 -10.29 23.29
C PHE A 241 10.60 -10.07 24.29
N LEU A 242 11.48 -11.06 24.39
CA LEU A 242 12.64 -11.06 25.26
C LEU A 242 13.91 -10.67 24.50
N GLY A 243 14.86 -10.06 25.21
CA GLY A 243 16.14 -9.65 24.62
C GLY A 243 15.97 -8.47 23.66
N ASP A 244 16.90 -8.35 22.72
CA ASP A 244 16.78 -7.40 21.61
C ASP A 244 16.04 -8.10 20.46
N ALA A 245 14.79 -7.69 20.25
CA ALA A 245 13.91 -8.18 19.19
C ALA A 245 13.65 -7.11 18.13
N SER A 246 14.51 -6.09 18.06
CA SER A 246 14.44 -5.08 16.99
C SER A 246 14.78 -5.68 15.63
N GLY A 247 14.19 -5.14 14.57
CA GLY A 247 14.46 -5.55 13.19
C GLY A 247 13.79 -6.85 12.77
N LEU A 248 13.11 -7.57 13.68
CA LEU A 248 12.36 -8.79 13.30
C LEU A 248 11.31 -8.52 12.21
N GLY A 249 10.77 -7.29 12.13
CA GLY A 249 9.87 -6.86 11.06
C GLY A 249 10.39 -7.13 9.64
N GLU A 250 11.72 -7.05 9.47
CA GLU A 250 12.39 -7.13 8.17
C GLU A 250 12.55 -8.58 7.67
N ASN A 251 12.56 -9.57 8.58
CA ASN A 251 12.83 -10.97 8.23
C ASN A 251 11.75 -11.96 8.69
N VAL A 252 10.91 -11.60 9.66
CA VAL A 252 9.91 -12.51 10.25
C VAL A 252 8.52 -12.17 9.75
N ILE A 253 7.81 -13.17 9.20
CA ILE A 253 6.40 -13.10 8.87
C ILE A 253 5.61 -14.01 9.82
N TRP A 254 4.77 -13.42 10.66
CA TRP A 254 3.73 -14.10 11.41
C TRP A 254 2.49 -14.25 10.52
N ASN A 255 2.26 -15.46 10.04
CA ASN A 255 1.18 -15.75 9.11
C ASN A 255 -0.01 -16.42 9.84
N PHE A 256 -1.19 -15.84 9.67
CA PHE A 256 -2.44 -16.27 10.30
C PHE A 256 -3.48 -16.61 9.23
N PRO A 257 -3.34 -17.76 8.54
CA PRO A 257 -4.11 -18.07 7.33
C PRO A 257 -5.61 -18.28 7.59
N GLU A 258 -5.98 -18.63 8.81
CA GLU A 258 -7.36 -18.97 9.19
C GLU A 258 -8.01 -17.93 10.12
N ALA A 259 -7.26 -16.89 10.53
CA ALA A 259 -7.72 -15.96 11.55
C ALA A 259 -8.89 -15.12 11.03
N GLU A 260 -10.02 -15.21 11.75
CA GLU A 260 -11.20 -14.37 11.57
C GLU A 260 -11.18 -13.21 12.57
N GLU A 261 -10.57 -13.41 13.74
CA GLU A 261 -10.41 -12.39 14.78
C GLU A 261 -8.95 -12.36 15.28
N LEU A 262 -8.40 -11.17 15.44
CA LEU A 262 -7.05 -10.97 15.99
C LEU A 262 -7.05 -9.81 16.97
N SER A 263 -6.58 -10.06 18.19
CA SER A 263 -6.40 -9.00 19.20
C SER A 263 -4.93 -8.91 19.62
N LEU A 264 -4.39 -7.69 19.64
CA LEU A 264 -3.03 -7.41 20.05
C LEU A 264 -3.03 -6.44 21.22
N SER A 265 -2.34 -6.79 22.31
CA SER A 265 -2.28 -5.98 23.54
C SER A 265 -0.87 -5.63 24.00
N THR A 266 0.13 -6.35 23.51
CA THR A 266 1.56 -6.09 23.77
C THR A 266 2.26 -5.65 22.50
N ALA A 267 3.44 -5.03 22.65
CA ALA A 267 4.29 -4.71 21.52
C ALA A 267 4.64 -5.98 20.74
N TRP A 268 4.42 -5.96 19.43
CA TRP A 268 4.67 -7.11 18.56
C TRP A 268 5.83 -6.83 17.60
N LYS A 269 6.71 -7.82 17.44
CA LYS A 269 7.92 -7.72 16.60
C LYS A 269 7.84 -8.75 15.47
N GLY A 270 7.95 -8.27 14.23
CA GLY A 270 7.74 -9.08 13.04
C GLY A 270 6.56 -8.60 12.21
N SER A 271 6.62 -8.84 10.91
CA SER A 271 5.54 -8.54 10.00
C SER A 271 4.36 -9.48 10.23
N VAL A 272 3.13 -8.97 10.18
CA VAL A 272 1.87 -9.70 10.43
C VAL A 272 1.09 -9.86 9.13
N LEU A 273 0.71 -11.09 8.80
CA LEU A 273 -0.12 -11.41 7.64
C LEU A 273 -1.40 -12.13 8.10
N ALA A 274 -2.47 -11.37 8.29
CA ALA A 274 -3.79 -11.87 8.74
C ALA A 274 -4.92 -11.32 7.84
N PRO A 275 -4.92 -11.64 6.53
CA PRO A 275 -5.77 -10.99 5.53
C PRO A 275 -7.29 -11.25 5.69
N HIS A 276 -7.68 -12.19 6.57
CA HIS A 276 -9.07 -12.50 6.86
C HIS A 276 -9.55 -11.95 8.20
N ALA A 277 -8.65 -11.43 9.03
CA ALA A 277 -8.97 -11.07 10.40
C ALA A 277 -9.64 -9.70 10.48
N ASN A 278 -10.71 -9.63 11.27
CA ASN A 278 -11.11 -8.41 11.93
C ASN A 278 -10.20 -8.19 13.14
N ALA A 279 -9.31 -7.20 13.05
CA ALA A 279 -8.23 -7.02 14.00
C ALA A 279 -8.47 -5.84 14.94
N ARG A 280 -7.93 -5.94 16.15
CA ARG A 280 -7.79 -4.82 17.08
C ARG A 280 -6.38 -4.75 17.64
N THR A 281 -5.72 -3.60 17.51
CA THR A 281 -4.39 -3.38 18.08
C THR A 281 -4.44 -2.35 19.21
N GLY A 282 -3.90 -2.70 20.39
CA GLY A 282 -3.79 -1.81 21.55
C GLY A 282 -2.36 -1.37 21.86
N ASN A 283 -1.38 -1.83 21.08
CA ASN A 283 0.04 -1.52 21.23
C ASN A 283 0.72 -1.62 19.87
N TYR A 284 2.00 -1.27 19.79
CA TYR A 284 2.66 -1.12 18.50
C TYR A 284 3.05 -2.45 17.84
N ILE A 285 3.05 -2.47 16.50
CA ILE A 285 3.70 -3.50 15.68
C ILE A 285 4.95 -2.88 15.05
N GLU A 286 6.09 -3.56 15.15
CA GLU A 286 7.31 -3.23 14.40
C GLU A 286 7.47 -4.20 13.22
N GLY A 287 7.15 -3.72 12.02
CA GLY A 287 7.01 -4.54 10.83
C GLY A 287 5.96 -4.00 9.85
N SER A 288 5.65 -4.81 8.86
CA SER A 288 4.48 -4.62 7.99
C SER A 288 3.30 -5.41 8.52
N ALA A 289 2.08 -4.88 8.40
CA ALA A 289 0.89 -5.59 8.85
C ALA A 289 -0.22 -5.59 7.80
N VAL A 290 -0.83 -6.76 7.56
CA VAL A 290 -1.99 -6.95 6.69
C VAL A 290 -3.16 -7.49 7.52
N PHE A 291 -4.30 -6.79 7.47
CA PHE A 291 -5.54 -7.18 8.14
C PHE A 291 -6.75 -7.12 7.20
N GLY A 292 -7.77 -7.93 7.48
CA GLY A 292 -9.07 -7.84 6.80
C GLY A 292 -9.79 -6.51 7.11
N SER A 293 -9.93 -6.18 8.39
CA SER A 293 -10.35 -4.87 8.91
C SER A 293 -9.57 -4.57 10.19
N LEU A 294 -9.49 -3.30 10.60
CA LEU A 294 -8.69 -2.93 11.76
C LEU A 294 -9.32 -1.79 12.59
N ASP A 295 -9.49 -2.05 13.88
CA ASP A 295 -9.60 -1.05 14.94
C ASP A 295 -8.20 -0.79 15.52
N GLN A 296 -7.57 0.32 15.13
CA GLN A 296 -6.20 0.66 15.46
C GLN A 296 -6.14 1.64 16.65
N ASP A 297 -5.74 1.15 17.81
CA ASP A 297 -5.36 1.95 18.98
C ASP A 297 -3.82 1.97 19.20
N GLY A 298 -3.08 1.07 18.55
CA GLY A 298 -1.61 0.97 18.61
C GLY A 298 -0.88 1.47 17.36
N GLU A 299 0.37 1.91 17.52
CA GLU A 299 1.20 2.44 16.43
C GLU A 299 1.68 1.34 15.45
N MET A 300 2.05 1.73 14.23
CA MET A 300 2.76 0.86 13.28
C MET A 300 4.15 1.45 13.02
N HIS A 301 5.19 0.83 13.56
CA HIS A 301 6.57 1.28 13.42
C HIS A 301 7.18 0.84 12.08
N VAL A 302 8.21 1.56 11.62
CA VAL A 302 9.00 1.19 10.45
C VAL A 302 9.71 -0.17 10.62
N GLY A 303 10.36 -0.65 9.56
CA GLY A 303 10.95 -1.99 9.51
C GLY A 303 10.09 -2.95 8.70
N THR A 304 9.56 -2.48 7.56
CA THR A 304 8.79 -3.32 6.64
C THR A 304 9.57 -4.56 6.24
N PHE A 305 8.88 -5.65 5.90
CA PHE A 305 9.53 -6.86 5.43
C PHE A 305 10.53 -6.55 4.31
N ALA A 306 11.73 -7.14 4.40
CA ALA A 306 12.85 -6.91 3.49
C ALA A 306 13.54 -8.20 3.03
N GLY A 307 13.09 -9.37 3.53
CA GLY A 307 13.61 -10.67 3.10
C GLY A 307 13.52 -10.84 1.58
N GLY A 308 14.58 -11.39 0.98
CA GLY A 308 14.74 -11.56 -0.46
C GLY A 308 14.08 -12.81 -1.05
N TRP A 309 13.63 -13.74 -0.23
CA TRP A 309 12.92 -14.94 -0.68
C TRP A 309 11.59 -14.63 -1.39
N ASP A 310 11.18 -15.49 -2.33
CA ASP A 310 9.91 -15.42 -3.05
C ASP A 310 9.24 -16.81 -3.14
N PRO A 311 8.03 -17.00 -2.60
CA PRO A 311 7.29 -18.27 -2.62
C PRO A 311 6.86 -18.73 -4.02
N SER A 312 6.81 -17.83 -5.01
CA SER A 312 6.33 -18.13 -6.36
C SER A 312 7.35 -18.89 -7.21
N GLY A 313 8.61 -18.99 -6.77
CA GLY A 313 9.69 -19.65 -7.51
C GLY A 313 10.08 -18.95 -8.82
N ASP A 314 9.56 -17.75 -9.09
CA ASP A 314 9.94 -16.93 -10.24
C ASP A 314 11.17 -16.07 -9.87
N PRO A 315 12.34 -16.20 -10.54
CA PRO A 315 13.55 -15.47 -10.17
C PRO A 315 13.52 -13.96 -10.52
N HIS A 316 12.36 -13.35 -10.74
CA HIS A 316 12.26 -11.94 -11.18
C HIS A 316 12.35 -10.91 -10.05
N SER A 317 12.48 -11.30 -8.78
CA SER A 317 12.92 -10.37 -7.73
C SER A 317 14.45 -10.18 -7.73
N GLY A 318 14.97 -9.77 -8.88
CA GLY A 318 16.32 -9.23 -9.02
C GLY A 318 16.27 -7.72 -8.89
N SER A 319 16.83 -7.19 -7.81
CA SER A 319 17.23 -5.78 -7.69
C SER A 319 17.82 -5.28 -9.00
N THR A 320 17.34 -4.12 -9.47
CA THR A 320 17.83 -3.42 -10.65
C THR A 320 19.35 -3.22 -10.60
N SER A 321 20.09 -4.04 -11.34
CA SER A 321 21.44 -3.73 -11.79
C SER A 321 21.53 -4.04 -13.27
N GLY A 322 21.79 -3.01 -14.07
CA GLY A 322 21.73 -3.05 -15.53
C GLY A 322 22.61 -4.15 -16.14
N GLY A 323 22.04 -4.83 -17.14
CA GLY A 323 22.74 -5.79 -17.97
C GLY A 323 21.80 -6.37 -19.03
N SER A 324 21.86 -5.82 -20.24
CA SER A 324 21.15 -6.36 -21.41
C SER A 324 21.58 -7.79 -21.71
N THR A 325 20.63 -8.74 -21.76
CA THR A 325 20.65 -9.86 -22.72
C THR A 325 19.24 -10.41 -22.94
N SER A 326 18.90 -10.54 -24.22
CA SER A 326 17.62 -11.00 -24.77
C SER A 326 17.31 -12.46 -24.44
N GLY A 327 16.09 -12.75 -23.97
CA GLY A 327 15.58 -14.11 -23.90
C GLY A 327 14.43 -14.33 -22.92
N GLY A 328 13.29 -13.68 -23.13
CA GLY A 328 12.03 -13.99 -22.45
C GLY A 328 10.88 -13.60 -23.37
N THR A 329 9.94 -14.51 -23.61
CA THR A 329 8.81 -14.27 -24.53
C THR A 329 7.87 -13.25 -23.93
N ASP A 330 7.69 -12.13 -24.63
CA ASP A 330 6.75 -11.06 -24.29
C ASP A 330 5.37 -11.64 -23.95
N VAL A 331 4.95 -11.46 -22.70
CA VAL A 331 3.56 -11.64 -22.31
C VAL A 331 2.76 -10.54 -23.02
N PRO A 332 1.70 -10.86 -23.79
CA PRO A 332 0.93 -9.84 -24.49
C PRO A 332 0.31 -8.86 -23.48
N GLU A 333 0.80 -7.62 -23.48
CA GLU A 333 0.14 -6.53 -22.78
C GLU A 333 -1.30 -6.40 -23.31
N PRO A 334 -2.30 -6.27 -22.44
CA PRO A 334 -3.68 -6.07 -22.86
C PRO A 334 -3.82 -4.79 -23.72
N GLY A 335 -3.88 -4.94 -25.05
CA GLY A 335 -4.53 -4.01 -25.98
C GLY A 335 -4.08 -2.54 -26.06
N MET A 336 -3.02 -2.11 -25.38
CA MET A 336 -2.61 -0.69 -25.32
C MET A 336 -2.19 -0.12 -26.68
N LEU A 337 -1.50 -0.91 -27.53
CA LEU A 337 -1.11 -0.51 -28.88
C LEU A 337 -2.31 -0.36 -29.84
N LEU A 338 -3.35 -1.18 -29.66
CA LEU A 338 -4.57 -1.10 -30.47
C LEU A 338 -5.36 0.19 -30.14
N LEU A 339 -5.45 0.55 -28.85
CA LEU A 339 -6.12 1.76 -28.39
C LEU A 339 -5.34 3.03 -28.78
N PHE A 340 -4.01 2.99 -28.71
CA PHE A 340 -3.16 4.09 -29.18
C PHE A 340 -3.29 4.31 -30.69
N GLY A 341 -3.34 3.22 -31.48
CA GLY A 341 -3.55 3.28 -32.93
C GLY A 341 -4.94 3.83 -33.33
N LEU A 342 -5.99 3.44 -32.61
CA LEU A 342 -7.34 3.96 -32.83
C LEU A 342 -7.46 5.45 -32.46
N GLY A 343 -6.77 5.90 -31.41
CA GLY A 343 -6.71 7.30 -31.01
C GLY A 343 -6.05 8.21 -32.07
N LEU A 344 -4.92 7.78 -32.64
CA LEU A 344 -4.23 8.52 -33.69
C LEU A 344 -5.03 8.54 -35.01
N GLY A 345 -5.70 7.44 -35.35
CA GLY A 345 -6.58 7.35 -36.52
C GLY A 345 -7.79 8.30 -36.44
N GLY A 346 -8.40 8.41 -35.25
CA GLY A 346 -9.49 9.35 -34.98
C GLY A 346 -9.07 10.81 -35.13
N LEU A 347 -7.88 11.16 -34.62
CA LEU A 347 -7.35 12.53 -34.70
C LEU A 347 -7.05 12.95 -36.14
N ALA A 348 -6.48 12.04 -36.96
CA ALA A 348 -6.18 12.31 -38.36
C ALA A 348 -7.45 12.52 -39.22
N LEU A 349 -8.53 11.77 -38.96
CA LEU A 349 -9.82 11.95 -39.62
C LEU A 349 -10.50 13.27 -39.24
N MET A 350 -10.35 13.71 -37.99
CA MET A 350 -10.91 14.97 -37.52
C MET A 350 -10.19 16.18 -38.13
N VAL A 351 -8.86 16.11 -38.27
CA VAL A 351 -8.05 17.14 -38.93
C VAL A 351 -8.35 17.22 -40.44
N ARG A 352 -8.57 16.08 -41.12
CA ARG A 352 -8.98 16.08 -42.53
C ARG A 352 -10.37 16.68 -42.73
N ARG A 353 -11.33 16.40 -41.83
CA ARG A 353 -12.68 16.98 -41.88
C ARG A 353 -12.70 18.49 -41.66
N ARG A 354 -11.86 19.02 -40.75
CA ARG A 354 -11.75 20.47 -40.54
C ARG A 354 -11.14 21.22 -41.72
N ARG A 355 -10.22 20.60 -42.47
CA ARG A 355 -9.63 21.23 -43.67
C ARG A 355 -10.58 21.24 -44.88
N ALA A 356 -11.55 20.32 -44.95
CA ALA A 356 -12.54 20.28 -46.03
C ALA A 356 -13.72 21.25 -45.84
N LEU A 357 -13.86 21.87 -44.65
CA LEU A 357 -14.94 22.82 -44.33
C LEU A 357 -14.50 24.30 -44.40
N VAL A 358 -13.22 24.55 -44.73
CA VAL A 358 -12.63 25.90 -44.84
C VAL A 358 -12.08 26.14 -46.26
N GLY A 359 -12.51 25.33 -47.24
CA GLY A 359 -12.25 25.52 -48.67
C GLY A 359 -13.50 25.97 -49.41
#